data_AF-A0A9R0ENE2-F1
#
_entry.id   AF-A0A9R0ENE2-F1
#
_cell.length_a   1.000
_cell.length_b   1.000
_cell.length_c   1.000
_cell.angle_alpha   90.00
_cell.angle_beta   90.00
_cell.angle_gamma   90.00
#
_symmetry.space_group_name_H-M   'P 1'
#
loop_
_entity.id
_entity.type
_entity.pdbx_description
1 polymer ?
#
loop_
_entity_poly.entity_id
_entity_poly.type
_entity_poly.pdbx_seq_one_letter_code
_entity_poly.pdbx_strand_id
1 'polypeptide(L)'
;MDNAQLSRKRLLMLGCDGPNVNKAVTRLMNDSLILLGRRKLADIGTCNIHTVHNAFLKALMEFGESVSDFIFQIHNFFDGWPARWEEYEIIQDKLNLPNHRFIKHVSSRWLTMGPAAERVLEQWPAIIEYFTKHLPKKQTNTSQNFKNIYNFINQKLAKAEIMFVVSSVKMFVKVTGFFQREEPLVHMIHEELKKLVRTIFNRFCVKSAPTSVEGLNEKYYVPLQDIVLEDSIRELLETAQERDRVTFLHKVKNHYVAACKHLLTKTSMDYSLIKYLAILNPKKQNSETCHKDFLKIANTLPVAFEETALTNECLLLMQHQKGNQEEQRIETYWGNIFKRTFDNGEKMFPNLEHIVKAALALSHGNADVERGFSCSGRILTPERANMCQRTLDAHLTVKSALKNMYENKIHLVPLTPELMKLARTAYIRYKTYCEEQKQKEEIKKLEKKRNEELDREKKELKRKYEETKTIIEEGETTLKKIREEEKIKRETIDRLIKNANAMLKGGIKEKDMVSVNMAKSLLETVVKERKEEEEQIQEEEKIQKIVDKKKKALITNFFKKT
;
A
#
# COMPACT_ATOMS: atom_id res chain seq x y z
N MET A 1 -15.61 -11.35 -0.31
CA MET A 1 -16.91 -10.89 0.26
C MET A 1 -17.84 -12.06 0.56
N ASP A 2 -17.90 -13.09 -0.29
CA ASP A 2 -18.80 -14.23 -0.10
C ASP A 2 -18.50 -15.04 1.17
N ASN A 3 -17.21 -15.17 1.53
CA ASN A 3 -16.78 -15.79 2.79
C ASN A 3 -17.21 -15.01 4.06
N ALA A 4 -17.53 -13.72 3.93
CA ALA A 4 -17.92 -12.86 5.05
C ALA A 4 -19.44 -12.66 5.16
N GLN A 5 -20.24 -13.24 4.26
CA GLN A 5 -21.70 -13.10 4.18
C GLN A 5 -22.20 -11.63 4.17
N LEU A 6 -21.35 -10.70 3.73
CA LEU A 6 -21.70 -9.27 3.69
C LEU A 6 -22.54 -8.95 2.46
N SER A 7 -23.63 -8.21 2.66
CA SER A 7 -24.49 -7.78 1.57
C SER A 7 -23.77 -6.76 0.68
N ARG A 8 -23.57 -7.11 -0.60
CA ARG A 8 -23.00 -6.21 -1.60
C ARG A 8 -23.88 -4.98 -1.88
N LYS A 9 -25.14 -4.99 -1.44
CA LYS A 9 -26.11 -3.90 -1.64
C LYS A 9 -26.04 -2.79 -0.58
N ARG A 10 -25.37 -3.02 0.55
CA ARG A 10 -25.34 -2.12 1.71
C ARG A 10 -23.92 -1.66 2.07
N LEU A 11 -23.03 -1.63 1.09
CA LEU A 11 -21.64 -1.23 1.29
C LEU A 11 -21.52 0.28 1.17
N LEU A 12 -20.98 0.90 2.21
CA LEU A 12 -20.83 2.34 2.30
C LEU A 12 -19.44 2.80 1.86
N MET A 13 -18.41 2.21 2.46
CA MET A 13 -17.01 2.57 2.26
C MET A 13 -16.11 1.37 2.54
N LEU A 14 -14.93 1.37 1.92
CA LEU A 14 -13.81 0.50 2.31
C LEU A 14 -12.71 1.37 2.93
N GLY A 15 -12.60 1.35 4.26
CA GLY A 15 -11.48 2.00 4.97
C GLY A 15 -10.19 1.20 4.78
N CYS A 16 -9.10 1.86 4.39
CA CYS A 16 -7.80 1.22 4.22
C CYS A 16 -6.63 2.20 4.44
N ASP A 17 -5.42 1.66 4.60
CA ASP A 17 -4.17 2.42 4.60
C ASP A 17 -3.69 2.74 3.16
N GLY A 18 -2.56 3.45 3.08
CA GLY A 18 -2.00 4.01 1.84
C GLY A 18 -1.37 3.07 0.77
N PRO A 19 -1.02 1.79 1.02
CA PRO A 19 -0.36 0.94 0.03
C PRO A 19 -1.15 0.74 -1.28
N ASN A 20 -0.42 0.58 -2.38
CA ASN A 20 -1.00 0.44 -3.72
C ASN A 20 -1.90 -0.80 -3.86
N VAL A 21 -1.59 -1.87 -3.14
CA VAL A 21 -2.40 -3.10 -3.15
C VAL A 21 -3.81 -2.82 -2.61
N ASN A 22 -3.93 -2.09 -1.50
CA ASN A 22 -5.24 -1.78 -0.91
C ASN A 22 -6.04 -0.79 -1.77
N LYS A 23 -5.36 0.17 -2.41
CA LYS A 23 -5.99 1.03 -3.42
C LYS A 23 -6.48 0.23 -4.63
N ALA A 24 -5.75 -0.81 -5.05
CA ALA A 24 -6.19 -1.69 -6.13
C ALA A 24 -7.45 -2.48 -5.73
N VAL A 25 -7.53 -2.96 -4.49
CA VAL A 25 -8.75 -3.62 -3.97
C VAL A 25 -9.96 -2.67 -4.03
N THR A 26 -9.82 -1.42 -3.60
CA THR A 26 -10.90 -0.42 -3.68
C THR A 26 -11.36 -0.21 -5.13
N ARG A 27 -10.42 -0.13 -6.09
CA ARG A 27 -10.76 0.01 -7.52
C ARG A 27 -11.54 -1.19 -8.03
N LEU A 28 -11.03 -2.40 -7.83
CA LEU A 28 -11.69 -3.65 -8.25
C LEU A 28 -13.08 -3.81 -7.64
N MET A 29 -13.24 -3.41 -6.38
CA MET A 29 -14.53 -3.43 -5.68
C MET A 29 -15.51 -2.44 -6.30
N ASN A 30 -15.08 -1.22 -6.61
CA ASN A 30 -15.90 -0.23 -7.30
C ASN A 30 -16.25 -0.68 -8.73
N ASP A 31 -15.33 -1.27 -9.48
CA ASP A 31 -15.59 -1.80 -10.82
C ASP A 31 -16.68 -2.88 -10.77
N SER A 32 -16.60 -3.80 -9.78
CA SER A 32 -17.64 -4.80 -9.54
C SER A 32 -18.99 -4.20 -9.16
N LEU A 33 -19.03 -3.11 -8.39
CA LEU A 33 -20.28 -2.44 -8.02
C LEU A 33 -20.93 -1.75 -9.24
N ILE A 34 -20.13 -1.12 -10.09
CA ILE A 34 -20.61 -0.46 -11.32
C ILE A 34 -21.20 -1.49 -12.29
N LEU A 35 -20.55 -2.65 -12.46
CA LEU A 35 -21.08 -3.76 -13.27
C LEU A 35 -22.44 -4.27 -12.77
N LEU A 36 -22.74 -4.09 -11.49
CA LEU A 36 -24.03 -4.43 -10.88
C LEU A 36 -25.03 -3.25 -10.86
N GLY A 37 -24.75 -2.16 -11.59
CA GLY A 37 -25.58 -0.96 -11.64
C GLY A 37 -25.64 -0.19 -10.32
N ARG A 38 -24.60 -0.28 -9.48
CA ARG A 38 -24.54 0.38 -8.16
C ARG A 38 -23.64 1.60 -8.17
N ARG A 39 -23.90 2.52 -7.24
CA ARG A 39 -23.00 3.66 -6.97
C ARG A 39 -21.66 3.14 -6.41
N LYS A 40 -20.59 3.90 -6.66
CA LYS A 40 -19.28 3.67 -6.06
C LYS A 40 -19.37 3.87 -4.54
N LEU A 41 -18.43 3.24 -3.83
CA LEU A 41 -18.23 3.47 -2.40
C LEU A 41 -17.86 4.94 -2.14
N ALA A 42 -18.25 5.45 -0.97
CA ALA A 42 -17.80 6.75 -0.51
C ALA A 42 -16.28 6.77 -0.37
N ASP A 43 -15.64 7.87 -0.77
CA ASP A 43 -14.20 8.03 -0.72
C ASP A 43 -13.83 9.27 0.12
N ILE A 44 -13.16 9.01 1.23
CA ILE A 44 -12.58 10.02 2.11
C ILE A 44 -11.05 9.87 2.19
N GLY A 45 -10.45 9.17 1.22
CA GLY A 45 -9.03 8.86 1.19
C GLY A 45 -8.64 7.73 2.13
N THR A 46 -7.33 7.55 2.26
CA THR A 46 -6.73 6.49 3.10
C THR A 46 -6.54 6.96 4.54
N CYS A 47 -6.27 6.01 5.44
CA CYS A 47 -6.09 6.26 6.87
C CYS A 47 -5.10 7.41 7.17
N ASN A 48 -5.63 8.50 7.73
CA ASN A 48 -4.84 9.68 8.06
C ASN A 48 -3.84 9.44 9.19
N ILE A 49 -4.09 8.49 10.10
CA ILE A 49 -3.13 8.14 11.16
C ILE A 49 -1.81 7.66 10.53
N HIS A 50 -1.89 6.81 9.51
CA HIS A 50 -0.71 6.32 8.78
C HIS A 50 -0.03 7.44 7.97
N THR A 51 -0.80 8.37 7.40
CA THR A 51 -0.22 9.52 6.71
C THR A 51 0.52 10.45 7.67
N VAL A 52 -0.05 10.74 8.84
CA VAL A 52 0.58 11.56 9.89
C VAL A 52 1.84 10.86 10.42
N HIS A 53 1.78 9.54 10.59
CA HIS A 53 2.92 8.69 10.92
C HIS A 53 4.06 8.82 9.90
N ASN A 54 3.74 8.70 8.62
CA ASN A 54 4.72 8.83 7.54
C ASN A 54 5.25 10.25 7.41
N ALA A 55 4.46 11.27 7.73
CA ALA A 55 4.92 12.66 7.76
C ALA A 55 6.01 12.86 8.80
N PHE A 56 5.82 12.32 10.02
CA PHE A 56 6.83 12.39 11.07
C PHE A 56 8.10 11.63 10.68
N LEU A 57 7.99 10.41 10.13
CA LEU A 57 9.16 9.64 9.68
C LEU A 57 9.99 10.40 8.63
N LYS A 58 9.32 10.98 7.62
CA LYS A 58 10.02 11.79 6.60
C LYS A 58 10.65 13.04 7.19
N ALA A 59 9.99 13.67 8.15
CA ALA A 59 10.54 14.82 8.85
C ALA A 59 11.78 14.42 9.67
N LEU A 60 11.77 13.26 10.31
CA LEU A 60 12.89 12.73 11.09
C LEU A 60 14.10 12.39 10.20
N MET A 61 13.86 11.88 9.00
CA MET A 61 14.91 11.66 7.98
C MET A 61 15.65 12.97 7.65
N GLU A 62 14.92 14.07 7.44
CA GLU A 62 15.53 15.38 7.17
C GLU A 62 16.23 15.99 8.38
N PHE A 63 15.87 15.57 9.59
CA PHE A 63 16.57 15.96 10.81
C PHE A 63 17.91 15.21 10.98
N GLY A 64 18.02 14.01 10.39
CA GLY A 64 19.27 13.24 10.30
C GLY A 64 19.32 11.92 11.08
N GLU A 65 18.19 11.44 11.62
CA GLU A 65 18.00 10.14 12.30
C GLU A 65 18.96 9.77 13.45
N SER A 66 19.93 10.62 13.79
CA SER A 66 20.91 10.43 14.88
C SER A 66 20.26 10.04 16.22
N VAL A 67 19.17 10.73 16.57
CA VAL A 67 18.38 10.45 17.78
C VAL A 67 17.72 9.07 17.72
N SER A 68 17.19 8.67 16.56
CA SER A 68 16.56 7.37 16.36
C SER A 68 17.56 6.24 16.54
N ASP A 69 18.72 6.38 15.90
CA ASP A 69 19.81 5.42 16.00
C ASP A 69 20.35 5.33 17.42
N PHE A 70 20.50 6.46 18.10
CA PHE A 70 20.94 6.50 19.49
C PHE A 70 19.99 5.75 20.43
N ILE A 71 18.67 5.99 20.30
CA ILE A 71 17.66 5.31 21.13
C ILE A 71 17.65 3.80 20.85
N PHE A 72 17.82 3.39 19.60
CA PHE A 72 17.94 1.98 19.25
C PHE A 72 19.21 1.34 19.84
N GLN A 73 20.34 2.04 19.72
CA GLN A 73 21.65 1.59 20.21
C GLN A 73 21.69 1.45 21.73
N ILE A 74 21.15 2.43 22.46
CA ILE A 74 21.14 2.40 23.92
C ILE A 74 20.27 1.26 24.45
N HIS A 75 19.08 1.03 23.86
CA HIS A 75 18.26 -0.13 24.22
C HIS A 75 19.04 -1.44 24.00
N ASN A 76 19.62 -1.63 22.81
CA ASN A 76 20.34 -2.85 22.47
C ASN A 76 21.64 -3.03 23.27
N PHE A 77 22.22 -1.96 23.81
CA PHE A 77 23.36 -2.08 24.71
C PHE A 77 22.98 -2.81 26.00
N PHE A 78 21.76 -2.66 26.49
CA PHE A 78 21.31 -3.32 27.70
C PHE A 78 20.48 -4.58 27.46
N ASP A 79 19.87 -4.72 26.28
CA ASP A 79 19.00 -5.85 25.94
C ASP A 79 19.75 -7.19 26.00
N GLY A 80 19.24 -8.13 26.80
CA GLY A 80 19.87 -9.44 27.02
C GLY A 80 21.09 -9.45 27.95
N TRP A 81 21.43 -8.35 28.63
CA TRP A 81 22.60 -8.27 29.51
C TRP A 81 22.24 -7.83 30.95
N PRO A 82 21.77 -8.74 31.82
CA PRO A 82 21.36 -8.41 33.19
C PRO A 82 22.44 -7.72 34.03
N ALA A 83 23.71 -8.14 33.90
CA ALA A 83 24.83 -7.52 34.61
C ALA A 83 24.99 -6.03 34.29
N ARG A 84 24.70 -5.60 33.05
CA ARG A 84 24.74 -4.17 32.69
C ARG A 84 23.63 -3.41 33.39
N TRP A 85 22.45 -4.03 33.57
CA TRP A 85 21.34 -3.42 34.31
C TRP A 85 21.65 -3.29 35.79
N GLU A 86 22.19 -4.31 36.45
CA GLU A 86 22.58 -4.25 37.86
C GLU A 86 23.58 -3.11 38.13
N GLU A 87 24.58 -2.96 37.26
CA GLU A 87 25.55 -1.86 37.35
C GLU A 87 24.93 -0.48 37.12
N TYR A 88 23.96 -0.41 36.21
CA TYR A 88 23.28 0.83 35.86
C TYR A 88 22.31 1.28 36.95
N GLU A 89 21.60 0.34 37.59
CA GLU A 89 20.68 0.60 38.71
C GLU A 89 21.42 1.23 39.90
N ILE A 90 22.66 0.79 40.21
CA ILE A 90 23.51 1.45 41.23
C ILE A 90 23.76 2.93 40.90
N ILE A 91 23.93 3.27 39.62
CA ILE A 91 24.13 4.66 39.19
C ILE A 91 22.82 5.45 39.22
N GLN A 92 21.70 4.83 38.86
CA GLN A 92 20.38 5.44 38.97
C GLN A 92 20.08 5.81 40.42
N ASP A 93 20.30 4.88 41.35
CA ASP A 93 20.14 5.09 42.80
C ASP A 93 21.06 6.21 43.31
N LYS A 94 22.35 6.19 42.92
CA LYS A 94 23.33 7.23 43.29
C LYS A 94 22.90 8.63 42.83
N LEU A 95 22.22 8.73 41.68
CA LEU A 95 21.75 9.99 41.11
C LEU A 95 20.30 10.31 41.48
N ASN A 96 19.66 9.50 42.34
CA ASN A 96 18.26 9.62 42.74
C ASN A 96 17.29 9.68 41.53
N LEU A 97 17.54 8.84 40.53
CA LEU A 97 16.67 8.68 39.36
C LEU A 97 15.78 7.44 39.53
N PRO A 98 14.60 7.40 38.89
CA PRO A 98 13.80 6.18 38.84
C PRO A 98 14.56 5.03 38.17
N ASN A 99 14.45 3.82 38.73
CA ASN A 99 15.05 2.58 38.22
C ASN A 99 14.28 2.04 37.01
N HIS A 100 14.23 2.85 35.97
CA HIS A 100 13.53 2.58 34.73
C HIS A 100 14.48 2.05 33.66
N ARG A 101 14.04 1.02 32.93
CA ARG A 101 14.77 0.44 31.79
C ARG A 101 14.53 1.20 30.49
N PHE A 102 15.40 1.06 29.49
CA PHE A 102 15.20 1.70 28.19
C PHE A 102 14.04 1.06 27.43
N ILE A 103 13.30 1.88 26.69
CA ILE A 103 12.16 1.42 25.89
C ILE A 103 12.64 1.09 24.48
N LYS A 104 12.25 -0.08 23.97
CA LYS A 104 12.56 -0.49 22.60
C LYS A 104 11.91 0.44 21.59
N HIS A 105 12.73 1.13 20.81
CA HIS A 105 12.29 1.83 19.61
C HIS A 105 12.40 0.95 18.37
N VAL A 106 11.39 1.00 17.50
CA VAL A 106 11.40 0.35 16.18
C VAL A 106 11.20 1.43 15.12
N SER A 107 12.14 1.56 14.18
CA SER A 107 12.15 2.62 13.16
C SER A 107 10.91 2.60 12.26
N SER A 108 10.35 1.42 11.97
CA SER A 108 9.09 1.29 11.24
C SER A 108 7.86 1.76 12.04
N ARG A 109 7.98 1.94 13.36
CA ARG A 109 6.91 2.33 14.28
C ARG A 109 7.29 3.54 15.15
N TRP A 110 7.29 4.74 14.57
CA TRP A 110 7.68 5.99 15.27
C TRP A 110 6.89 6.27 16.55
N LEU A 111 5.69 5.74 16.76
CA LEU A 111 4.95 5.90 18.02
C LEU A 111 5.75 5.43 19.24
N THR A 112 6.71 4.52 19.06
CA THR A 112 7.65 4.11 20.11
C THR A 112 8.75 5.13 20.40
N MET A 113 9.00 6.07 19.48
CA MET A 113 10.04 7.10 19.58
C MET A 113 9.79 8.05 20.74
N GLY A 114 8.58 8.56 20.89
CA GLY A 114 8.22 9.52 21.94
C GLY A 114 8.56 9.02 23.34
N PRO A 115 7.91 7.93 23.79
CA PRO A 115 8.19 7.35 25.09
C PRO A 115 9.65 6.95 25.28
N ALA A 116 10.31 6.43 24.24
CA ALA A 116 11.72 6.04 24.33
C ALA A 116 12.67 7.24 24.46
N ALA A 117 12.41 8.32 23.72
CA ALA A 117 13.16 9.58 23.82
C ALA A 117 12.92 10.27 25.18
N GLU A 118 11.68 10.27 25.68
CA GLU A 118 11.36 10.77 27.03
C GLU A 118 12.09 9.96 28.11
N ARG A 119 12.12 8.61 28.00
CA ARG A 119 12.89 7.73 28.89
C ARG A 119 14.39 8.04 28.84
N VAL A 120 14.93 8.31 27.66
CA VAL A 120 16.34 8.71 27.51
C VAL A 120 16.62 10.07 28.15
N LEU A 121 15.72 11.04 28.05
CA LEU A 121 15.87 12.35 28.71
C LEU A 121 15.79 12.24 30.23
N GLU A 122 14.86 11.43 30.75
CA GLU A 122 14.74 11.12 32.18
C GLU A 122 16.06 10.53 32.72
N GLN A 123 16.64 9.60 31.98
CA GLN A 123 17.84 8.88 32.36
C GLN A 123 19.15 9.58 31.93
N TRP A 124 19.06 10.77 31.33
CA TRP A 124 20.22 11.47 30.75
C TRP A 124 21.41 11.61 31.70
N PRO A 125 21.24 12.02 32.99
CA PRO A 125 22.37 12.11 33.92
C PRO A 125 23.07 10.76 34.16
N ALA A 126 22.30 9.69 34.32
CA ALA A 126 22.85 8.33 34.50
C ALA A 126 23.51 7.81 33.23
N ILE A 127 22.98 8.12 32.04
CA ILE A 127 23.63 7.79 30.76
C ILE A 127 25.02 8.43 30.71
N ILE A 128 25.12 9.73 31.00
CA ILE A 128 26.41 10.43 31.01
C ILE A 128 27.37 9.79 32.02
N GLU A 129 26.96 9.60 33.28
CA GLU A 129 27.82 8.99 34.32
C GLU A 129 28.28 7.58 33.91
N TYR A 130 27.38 6.74 33.40
CA TYR A 130 27.69 5.36 33.05
C TYR A 130 28.67 5.27 31.87
N PHE A 131 28.36 5.94 30.76
CA PHE A 131 29.16 5.82 29.54
C PHE A 131 30.46 6.64 29.57
N THR A 132 30.53 7.73 30.34
CA THR A 132 31.74 8.58 30.40
C THR A 132 32.63 8.35 31.61
N LYS A 133 32.10 7.82 32.73
CA LYS A 133 32.88 7.63 33.97
C LYS A 133 32.94 6.19 34.45
N HIS A 134 31.84 5.43 34.36
CA HIS A 134 31.82 4.05 34.85
C HIS A 134 32.48 3.07 33.87
N LEU A 135 32.02 3.02 32.63
CA LEU A 135 32.50 2.06 31.63
C LEU A 135 33.98 2.22 31.26
N PRO A 136 34.53 3.43 31.07
CA PRO A 136 35.96 3.60 30.73
C PRO A 136 36.92 3.03 31.79
N LYS A 137 36.51 2.98 33.06
CA LYS A 137 37.32 2.39 34.15
C LYS A 137 37.57 0.89 33.97
N LYS A 138 36.71 0.19 33.22
CA LYS A 138 36.80 -1.25 33.01
C LYS A 138 37.71 -1.66 31.84
N GLN A 139 38.28 -0.73 31.07
CA GLN A 139 39.16 -0.98 29.89
C GLN A 139 38.67 -2.02 28.84
N THR A 140 37.40 -2.45 28.88
CA THR A 140 36.91 -3.62 28.12
C THR A 140 35.89 -3.32 27.03
N ASN A 141 35.33 -2.11 26.96
CA ASN A 141 34.22 -1.84 26.04
C ASN A 141 34.68 -1.18 24.73
N THR A 142 35.19 -2.01 23.81
CA THR A 142 35.57 -1.61 22.44
C THR A 142 34.46 -1.79 21.41
N SER A 143 33.27 -2.25 21.82
CA SER A 143 32.17 -2.53 20.90
C SER A 143 31.77 -1.28 20.09
N GLN A 144 31.41 -1.49 18.82
CA GLN A 144 30.95 -0.40 17.96
C GLN A 144 29.72 0.30 18.55
N ASN A 145 28.83 -0.45 19.22
CA ASN A 145 27.65 0.11 19.87
C ASN A 145 28.02 1.10 20.99
N PHE A 146 28.97 0.73 21.86
CA PHE A 146 29.50 1.65 22.88
C PHE A 146 30.10 2.91 22.25
N LYS A 147 30.94 2.77 21.22
CA LYS A 147 31.56 3.91 20.53
C LYS A 147 30.52 4.86 19.96
N ASN A 148 29.47 4.33 19.33
CA ASN A 148 28.41 5.15 18.75
C ASN A 148 27.64 5.92 19.83
N ILE A 149 27.26 5.25 20.93
CA ILE A 149 26.61 5.88 22.09
C ILE A 149 27.50 6.97 22.69
N TYR A 150 28.77 6.65 22.95
CA TYR A 150 29.75 7.58 23.51
C TYR A 150 29.96 8.80 22.60
N ASN A 151 30.07 8.59 21.29
CA ASN A 151 30.24 9.69 20.34
C ASN A 151 29.00 10.58 20.29
N PHE A 152 27.80 10.01 20.35
CA PHE A 152 26.55 10.78 20.34
C PHE A 152 26.43 11.64 21.61
N ILE A 153 26.56 11.06 22.81
CA ILE A 153 26.34 11.81 24.06
C ILE A 153 27.37 12.92 24.31
N ASN A 154 28.55 12.84 23.68
CA ASN A 154 29.59 13.87 23.76
C ASN A 154 29.38 15.02 22.77
N GLN A 155 28.39 14.94 21.87
CA GLN A 155 28.03 16.08 21.05
C GLN A 155 27.31 17.12 21.91
N LYS A 156 27.75 18.38 21.79
CA LYS A 156 27.24 19.50 22.61
C LYS A 156 25.72 19.68 22.53
N LEU A 157 25.14 19.38 21.37
CA LEU A 157 23.70 19.52 21.10
C LEU A 157 22.92 18.19 21.12
N ALA A 158 23.52 17.06 21.51
CA ALA A 158 22.82 15.77 21.52
C ALA A 158 21.53 15.79 22.38
N LYS A 159 21.62 16.39 23.56
CA LYS A 159 20.45 16.55 24.44
C LYS A 159 19.37 17.41 23.79
N ALA A 160 19.76 18.50 23.13
CA ALA A 160 18.85 19.39 22.40
C ALA A 160 18.18 18.68 21.22
N GLU A 161 18.90 17.80 20.50
CA GLU A 161 18.34 16.98 19.43
C GLU A 161 17.24 16.04 19.96
N ILE A 162 17.47 15.37 21.10
CA ILE A 162 16.46 14.50 21.72
C ILE A 162 15.25 15.31 22.21
N MET A 163 15.49 16.46 22.86
CA MET A 163 14.42 17.35 23.33
C MET A 163 13.55 17.86 22.18
N PHE A 164 14.17 18.22 21.05
CA PHE A 164 13.44 18.60 19.84
C PHE A 164 12.57 17.45 19.31
N VAL A 165 13.10 16.23 19.24
CA VAL A 165 12.34 15.06 18.80
C VAL A 165 11.12 14.83 19.71
N VAL A 166 11.29 14.91 21.03
CA VAL A 166 10.17 14.80 22.00
C VAL A 166 9.13 15.89 21.78
N SER A 167 9.55 17.15 21.63
CA SER A 167 8.65 18.27 21.36
C SER A 167 7.88 18.09 20.05
N SER A 168 8.58 17.64 18.99
CA SER A 168 7.99 17.37 17.69
C SER A 168 6.95 16.26 17.77
N VAL A 169 7.31 15.10 18.34
CA VAL A 169 6.43 13.93 18.51
C VAL A 169 5.08 14.32 19.12
N LYS A 170 5.09 15.18 20.16
CA LYS A 170 3.86 15.61 20.86
C LYS A 170 2.82 16.23 19.92
N MET A 171 3.26 16.97 18.89
CA MET A 171 2.35 17.56 17.91
C MET A 171 1.62 16.51 17.07
N PHE A 172 2.33 15.45 16.64
CA PHE A 172 1.76 14.35 15.84
C PHE A 172 0.95 13.37 16.70
N VAL A 173 1.39 13.09 17.93
CA VAL A 173 0.70 12.21 18.88
C VAL A 173 -0.67 12.77 19.25
N LYS A 174 -0.78 14.09 19.43
CA LYS A 174 -2.07 14.74 19.72
C LYS A 174 -3.15 14.40 18.67
N VAL A 175 -2.80 14.47 17.39
CA VAL A 175 -3.74 14.21 16.28
C VAL A 175 -3.96 12.72 16.05
N THR A 176 -2.90 11.92 16.10
CA THR A 176 -3.04 10.46 15.94
C THR A 176 -3.84 9.84 17.09
N GLY A 177 -3.57 10.23 18.33
CA GLY A 177 -4.33 9.82 19.51
C GLY A 177 -5.80 10.25 19.45
N PHE A 178 -6.08 11.46 18.92
CA PHE A 178 -7.44 11.91 18.71
C PHE A 178 -8.23 10.99 17.77
N PHE A 179 -7.64 10.59 16.63
CA PHE A 179 -8.28 9.68 15.66
C PHE A 179 -8.22 8.20 16.06
N GLN A 180 -7.48 7.85 17.10
CA GLN A 180 -7.49 6.50 17.67
C GLN A 180 -8.71 6.24 18.57
N ARG A 181 -9.57 7.23 18.84
CA ARG A 181 -10.78 7.02 19.65
C ARG A 181 -11.82 6.14 18.92
N GLU A 182 -12.69 5.49 19.69
CA GLU A 182 -13.73 4.56 19.18
C GLU A 182 -14.97 5.28 18.63
N GLU A 183 -15.20 6.54 19.02
CA GLU A 183 -16.38 7.29 18.55
C GLU A 183 -16.24 7.75 17.08
N PRO A 184 -17.34 8.03 16.38
CA PRO A 184 -17.28 8.55 15.01
C PRO A 184 -16.61 9.93 14.94
N LEU A 185 -15.51 10.05 14.18
CA LEU A 185 -14.73 11.30 14.10
C LEU A 185 -14.60 11.91 12.71
N VAL A 186 -15.37 11.41 11.74
CA VAL A 186 -15.31 11.89 10.35
C VAL A 186 -15.57 13.39 10.19
N HIS A 187 -16.41 13.94 11.07
CA HIS A 187 -16.77 15.36 11.13
C HIS A 187 -15.62 16.27 11.61
N MET A 188 -14.58 15.69 12.22
CA MET A 188 -13.42 16.41 12.75
C MET A 188 -12.17 16.25 11.88
N ILE A 189 -12.16 15.33 10.91
CA ILE A 189 -10.96 15.00 10.12
C ILE A 189 -10.31 16.24 9.51
N HIS A 190 -11.07 17.00 8.71
CA HIS A 190 -10.53 18.15 7.99
C HIS A 190 -10.01 19.24 8.95
N GLU A 191 -10.70 19.47 10.07
CA GLU A 191 -10.31 20.51 11.02
C GLU A 191 -9.05 20.15 11.81
N GLU A 192 -8.95 18.92 12.32
CA GLU A 192 -7.79 18.49 13.11
C GLU A 192 -6.52 18.36 12.26
N LEU A 193 -6.66 17.90 11.00
CA LEU A 193 -5.53 17.90 10.06
C LEU A 193 -5.06 19.33 9.73
N LYS A 194 -6.01 20.25 9.50
CA LYS A 194 -5.69 21.66 9.25
C LYS A 194 -5.04 22.30 10.48
N LYS A 195 -5.51 21.98 11.69
CA LYS A 195 -4.89 22.42 12.95
C LYS A 195 -3.45 21.92 13.05
N LEU A 196 -3.18 20.64 12.78
CA LEU A 196 -1.81 20.10 12.78
C LEU A 196 -0.89 20.86 11.84
N VAL A 197 -1.30 21.05 10.58
CA VAL A 197 -0.48 21.76 9.60
C VAL A 197 -0.25 23.21 10.04
N ARG A 198 -1.29 23.91 10.51
CA ARG A 198 -1.15 25.27 11.07
C ARG A 198 -0.19 25.32 12.25
N THR A 199 -0.29 24.39 13.18
CA THR A 199 0.59 24.30 14.35
C THR A 199 2.05 24.19 13.93
N ILE A 200 2.35 23.37 12.91
CA ILE A 200 3.72 23.22 12.40
C ILE A 200 4.15 24.46 11.60
N PHE A 201 3.31 25.01 10.71
CA PHE A 201 3.58 26.24 9.96
C PHE A 201 3.96 27.40 10.88
N ASN A 202 3.22 27.59 11.97
CA ASN A 202 3.47 28.67 12.93
C ASN A 202 4.83 28.54 13.64
N ARG A 203 5.57 27.44 13.48
CA ARG A 203 6.93 27.28 14.00
C ARG A 203 8.01 27.85 13.08
N PHE A 204 7.76 27.97 11.78
CA PHE A 204 8.81 28.32 10.80
C PHE A 204 8.37 29.26 9.67
N CYS A 205 7.07 29.57 9.55
CA CYS A 205 6.54 30.51 8.56
C CYS A 205 6.01 31.78 9.22
N VAL A 206 6.06 32.89 8.47
CA VAL A 206 5.39 34.15 8.83
C VAL A 206 3.87 33.96 8.88
N LYS A 207 3.18 34.79 9.69
CA LYS A 207 1.71 34.70 9.88
C LYS A 207 0.89 34.89 8.59
N SER A 208 1.44 35.59 7.60
CA SER A 208 0.79 35.82 6.30
C SER A 208 0.91 34.65 5.32
N ALA A 209 1.69 33.61 5.65
CA ALA A 209 1.87 32.46 4.79
C ALA A 209 0.56 31.67 4.64
N PRO A 210 0.15 31.32 3.41
CA PRO A 210 -1.00 30.45 3.22
C PRO A 210 -0.70 29.05 3.78
N THR A 211 -1.60 28.47 4.57
CA THR A 211 -1.43 27.10 5.09
C THR A 211 -1.77 26.06 4.03
N SER A 212 -0.97 26.04 2.98
CA SER A 212 -1.12 25.18 1.80
C SER A 212 0.25 24.92 1.17
N VAL A 213 0.29 24.19 0.06
CA VAL A 213 1.56 23.87 -0.63
C VAL A 213 2.28 25.15 -1.07
N GLU A 214 1.54 26.19 -1.45
CA GLU A 214 2.07 27.50 -1.87
C GLU A 214 2.82 28.22 -0.73
N GLY A 215 2.45 27.93 0.53
CA GLY A 215 3.11 28.50 1.71
C GLY A 215 4.43 27.83 2.06
N LEU A 216 4.74 26.67 1.47
CA LEU A 216 6.05 26.00 1.58
C LEU A 216 7.04 26.61 0.59
N ASN A 217 7.22 27.93 0.69
CA ASN A 217 8.14 28.70 -0.12
C ASN A 217 9.05 29.52 0.80
N GLU A 218 10.34 29.56 0.49
CA GLU A 218 11.35 30.22 1.32
C GLU A 218 11.04 31.70 1.59
N LYS A 219 10.32 32.37 0.69
CA LYS A 219 9.89 33.77 0.88
C LYS A 219 8.97 33.96 2.11
N TYR A 220 8.33 32.90 2.58
CA TYR A 220 7.45 32.91 3.74
C TYR A 220 8.13 32.38 5.01
N TYR A 221 9.37 31.90 4.94
CA TYR A 221 10.05 31.36 6.11
C TYR A 221 10.57 32.48 6.99
N VAL A 222 10.45 32.28 8.30
CA VAL A 222 11.08 33.19 9.25
C VAL A 222 12.61 32.98 9.23
N PRO A 223 13.41 34.00 9.60
CA PRO A 223 14.83 33.80 9.87
C PRO A 223 15.07 32.65 10.84
N LEU A 224 16.21 31.96 10.72
CA LEU A 224 16.49 30.74 11.50
C LEU A 224 16.39 30.94 13.01
N GLN A 225 16.83 32.09 13.50
CA GLN A 225 16.77 32.46 14.92
C GLN A 225 15.33 32.62 15.44
N ASP A 226 14.39 32.95 14.56
CA ASP A 226 12.99 33.20 14.88
C ASP A 226 12.13 31.92 14.80
N ILE A 227 12.72 30.80 14.37
CA ILE A 227 12.06 29.49 14.43
C ILE A 227 11.64 29.21 15.88
N VAL A 228 10.39 28.82 16.07
CA VAL A 228 9.80 28.64 17.40
C VAL A 228 10.18 27.27 17.96
N LEU A 229 11.00 27.27 19.01
CA LEU A 229 11.41 26.10 19.80
C LEU A 229 10.97 26.25 21.25
N GLU A 230 11.02 25.16 22.03
CA GLU A 230 10.86 25.21 23.49
C GLU A 230 12.04 25.96 24.14
N ASP A 231 11.77 26.69 25.22
CA ASP A 231 12.77 27.57 25.89
C ASP A 231 14.01 26.78 26.34
N SER A 232 13.80 25.59 26.87
CA SER A 232 14.87 24.69 27.31
C SER A 232 15.81 24.25 26.16
N ILE A 233 15.35 24.24 24.91
CA ILE A 233 16.19 24.00 23.73
C ILE A 233 16.97 25.27 23.39
N ARG A 234 16.35 26.45 23.50
CA ARG A 234 17.00 27.74 23.23
C ARG A 234 18.17 27.97 24.18
N GLU A 235 17.98 27.72 25.47
CA GLU A 235 19.03 27.81 26.50
C GLU A 235 20.26 26.95 26.14
N LEU A 236 20.06 25.73 25.65
CA LEU A 236 21.17 24.87 25.19
C LEU A 236 21.86 25.41 23.94
N LEU A 237 21.11 26.00 23.01
CA LEU A 237 21.65 26.59 21.79
C LEU A 237 22.48 27.85 22.06
N GLU A 238 22.15 28.64 23.08
CA GLU A 238 22.92 29.82 23.50
C GLU A 238 24.33 29.46 23.95
N THR A 239 24.50 28.28 24.56
CA THR A 239 25.82 27.80 24.99
C THR A 239 26.65 27.21 23.85
N ALA A 240 26.05 26.91 22.69
CA ALA A 240 26.70 26.22 21.58
C ALA A 240 27.47 27.16 20.65
N GLN A 241 28.37 26.59 19.82
CA GLN A 241 29.05 27.38 18.80
C GLN A 241 28.07 27.80 17.70
N GLU A 242 28.30 28.97 17.10
CA GLU A 242 27.45 29.51 16.03
C GLU A 242 27.18 28.50 14.92
N ARG A 243 28.23 27.80 14.48
CA ARG A 243 28.16 26.80 13.43
C ARG A 243 27.21 25.64 13.77
N ASP A 244 27.31 25.12 14.99
CA ASP A 244 26.47 24.01 15.45
C ASP A 244 25.02 24.46 15.60
N ARG A 245 24.81 25.67 16.13
CA ARG A 245 23.48 26.28 16.28
C ARG A 245 22.79 26.47 14.92
N VAL A 246 23.49 27.03 13.94
CA VAL A 246 22.96 27.21 12.57
C VAL A 246 22.66 25.86 11.93
N THR A 247 23.53 24.87 12.11
CA THR A 247 23.32 23.50 11.59
C THR A 247 22.07 22.86 12.20
N PHE A 248 21.91 22.97 13.52
CA PHE A 248 20.73 22.49 14.24
C PHE A 248 19.44 23.16 13.73
N LEU A 249 19.42 24.48 13.62
CA LEU A 249 18.25 25.22 13.15
C LEU A 249 17.87 24.89 11.70
N HIS A 250 18.86 24.60 10.84
CA HIS A 250 18.59 24.08 9.50
C HIS A 250 17.92 22.71 9.53
N LYS A 251 18.42 21.77 10.36
CA LYS A 251 17.78 20.46 10.55
C LYS A 251 16.32 20.61 11.02
N VAL A 252 16.08 21.49 12.00
CA VAL A 252 14.72 21.79 12.51
C VAL A 252 13.82 22.34 11.42
N LYS A 253 14.29 23.34 10.65
CA LYS A 253 13.54 23.92 9.53
C LYS A 253 13.16 22.84 8.52
N ASN A 254 14.14 22.03 8.10
CA ASN A 254 13.93 20.97 7.10
C ASN A 254 12.94 19.90 7.61
N HIS A 255 13.03 19.54 8.89
CA HIS A 255 12.06 18.68 9.56
C HIS A 255 10.63 19.22 9.42
N TYR A 256 10.38 20.48 9.80
CA TYR A 256 9.05 21.08 9.72
C TYR A 256 8.54 21.21 8.28
N VAL A 257 9.40 21.63 7.34
CA VAL A 257 9.05 21.72 5.91
C VAL A 257 8.65 20.35 5.36
N ALA A 258 9.42 19.31 5.65
CA ALA A 258 9.15 17.97 5.16
C ALA A 258 7.89 17.34 5.76
N ALA A 259 7.65 17.57 7.06
CA ALA A 259 6.38 17.19 7.70
C ALA A 259 5.19 17.82 6.99
N CYS A 260 5.18 19.15 6.83
CA CYS A 260 4.10 19.88 6.19
C CYS A 260 3.91 19.47 4.73
N LYS A 261 5.00 19.31 3.97
CA LYS A 261 4.97 18.84 2.58
C LYS A 261 4.27 17.49 2.47
N HIS A 262 4.58 16.55 3.37
CA HIS A 262 3.92 15.25 3.37
C HIS A 262 2.45 15.34 3.76
N LEU A 263 2.12 16.08 4.82
CA LEU A 263 0.74 16.24 5.29
C LEU A 263 -0.15 16.87 4.21
N LEU A 264 0.31 17.94 3.59
CA LEU A 264 -0.44 18.66 2.55
C LEU A 264 -0.65 17.82 1.28
N THR A 265 0.28 16.93 0.94
CA THR A 265 0.21 16.17 -0.33
C THR A 265 -0.39 14.77 -0.20
N LYS A 266 -0.48 14.21 1.01
CA LYS A 266 -0.88 12.80 1.21
C LYS A 266 -2.05 12.60 2.16
N THR A 267 -2.45 13.61 2.93
CA THR A 267 -3.64 13.48 3.78
C THR A 267 -4.90 13.64 2.94
N SER A 268 -6.03 13.34 3.56
CA SER A 268 -7.33 13.50 2.91
C SER A 268 -7.88 14.93 2.94
N MET A 269 -7.09 15.95 3.30
CA MET A 269 -7.58 17.34 3.42
C MET A 269 -8.20 17.89 2.13
N ASP A 270 -7.75 17.42 0.96
CA ASP A 270 -8.27 17.86 -0.33
C ASP A 270 -9.56 17.16 -0.76
N TYR A 271 -9.96 16.09 -0.08
CA TYR A 271 -11.18 15.34 -0.40
C TYR A 271 -12.41 16.17 -0.02
N SER A 272 -13.23 16.48 -1.02
CA SER A 272 -14.40 17.34 -0.89
C SER A 272 -15.38 16.81 0.17
N LEU A 273 -15.63 15.50 0.20
CA LEU A 273 -16.55 14.88 1.15
C LEU A 273 -16.20 15.21 2.60
N ILE A 274 -14.92 15.20 2.99
CA ILE A 274 -14.54 15.49 4.37
C ILE A 274 -14.80 16.95 4.75
N LYS A 275 -14.64 17.87 3.79
CA LYS A 275 -14.97 19.28 4.00
C LYS A 275 -16.45 19.44 4.33
N TYR A 276 -17.32 18.72 3.60
CA TYR A 276 -18.76 18.74 3.85
C TYR A 276 -19.15 18.02 5.15
N LEU A 277 -18.51 16.89 5.48
CA LEU A 277 -18.76 16.15 6.73
C LEU A 277 -18.54 16.98 8.00
N ALA A 278 -17.82 18.10 7.91
CA ALA A 278 -17.70 19.06 9.01
C ALA A 278 -19.06 19.61 9.49
N ILE A 279 -20.08 19.68 8.61
CA ILE A 279 -21.43 20.14 8.98
C ILE A 279 -22.10 19.22 10.00
N LEU A 280 -21.64 17.98 10.14
CA LEU A 280 -22.13 17.08 11.17
C LEU A 280 -21.79 17.58 12.57
N ASN A 281 -20.74 18.40 12.71
CA ASN A 281 -20.40 19.04 13.98
C ASN A 281 -21.49 20.06 14.34
N PRO A 282 -22.12 19.94 15.52
CA PRO A 282 -23.15 20.85 15.97
C PRO A 282 -22.72 22.34 15.93
N LYS A 283 -21.44 22.62 16.25
CA LYS A 283 -20.86 23.97 16.23
C LYS A 283 -20.79 24.61 14.83
N LYS A 284 -21.01 23.85 13.74
CA LYS A 284 -20.92 24.32 12.35
C LYS A 284 -22.27 24.40 11.63
N GLN A 285 -23.35 23.98 12.27
CA GLN A 285 -24.67 23.83 11.64
C GLN A 285 -25.42 25.15 11.43
N ASN A 286 -24.97 26.23 12.08
CA ASN A 286 -25.48 27.60 11.89
C ASN A 286 -24.99 28.26 10.58
N SER A 287 -24.38 27.51 9.66
CA SER A 287 -23.96 28.04 8.36
C SER A 287 -25.15 28.18 7.41
N GLU A 288 -25.23 29.28 6.67
CA GLU A 288 -26.20 29.48 5.58
C GLU A 288 -26.09 28.39 4.49
N THR A 289 -24.95 27.71 4.40
CA THR A 289 -24.69 26.61 3.46
C THR A 289 -25.05 25.22 3.97
N CYS A 290 -25.61 25.10 5.18
CA CYS A 290 -25.86 23.83 5.86
C CYS A 290 -26.61 22.81 4.98
N HIS A 291 -27.73 23.22 4.35
CA HIS A 291 -28.49 22.38 3.43
C HIS A 291 -27.67 21.91 2.21
N LYS A 292 -26.83 22.79 1.65
CA LYS A 292 -25.97 22.46 0.49
C LYS A 292 -24.95 21.40 0.88
N ASP A 293 -24.34 21.50 2.06
CA ASP A 293 -23.35 20.55 2.53
C ASP A 293 -23.97 19.17 2.78
N PHE A 294 -25.17 19.11 3.38
CA PHE A 294 -25.93 17.85 3.50
C PHE A 294 -26.27 17.22 2.15
N LEU A 295 -26.70 18.03 1.16
CA LEU A 295 -26.94 17.54 -0.20
C LEU A 295 -25.66 17.01 -0.86
N LYS A 296 -24.51 17.65 -0.64
CA LYS A 296 -23.22 17.17 -1.16
C LYS A 296 -22.81 15.85 -0.50
N ILE A 297 -23.03 15.69 0.81
CA ILE A 297 -22.83 14.41 1.50
C ILE A 297 -23.74 13.34 0.88
N ALA A 298 -25.05 13.60 0.82
CA ALA A 298 -26.05 12.64 0.35
C ALA A 298 -25.79 12.17 -1.09
N ASN A 299 -25.40 13.09 -1.98
CA ASN A 299 -25.03 12.77 -3.36
C ASN A 299 -23.75 11.92 -3.48
N THR A 300 -22.84 12.03 -2.53
CA THR A 300 -21.58 11.27 -2.53
C THR A 300 -21.76 9.87 -1.92
N LEU A 301 -22.68 9.71 -0.97
CA LEU A 301 -22.94 8.43 -0.33
C LEU A 301 -23.73 7.48 -1.25
N PRO A 302 -23.47 6.16 -1.20
CA PRO A 302 -24.25 5.14 -1.91
C PRO A 302 -25.59 4.85 -1.22
N VAL A 303 -26.34 5.91 -0.89
CA VAL A 303 -27.58 5.87 -0.12
C VAL A 303 -28.70 6.59 -0.89
N ALA A 304 -29.90 6.03 -0.85
CA ALA A 304 -31.07 6.64 -1.48
C ALA A 304 -31.66 7.71 -0.55
N PHE A 305 -32.09 8.84 -1.14
CA PHE A 305 -32.74 9.94 -0.43
C PHE A 305 -33.61 10.74 -1.41
N GLU A 306 -34.56 11.51 -0.87
CA GLU A 306 -35.35 12.46 -1.64
C GLU A 306 -34.79 13.89 -1.41
N GLU A 307 -34.40 14.56 -2.49
CA GLU A 307 -33.68 15.84 -2.43
C GLU A 307 -34.51 16.98 -1.81
N THR A 308 -35.78 17.12 -2.23
CA THR A 308 -36.68 18.17 -1.73
C THR A 308 -36.99 17.96 -0.25
N ALA A 309 -37.35 16.74 0.15
CA ALA A 309 -37.58 16.41 1.55
C ALA A 309 -36.34 16.65 2.42
N LEU A 310 -35.16 16.19 1.99
CA LEU A 310 -33.91 16.43 2.72
C LEU A 310 -33.61 17.93 2.86
N THR A 311 -33.86 18.72 1.81
CA THR A 311 -33.68 20.17 1.86
C THR A 311 -34.59 20.80 2.91
N ASN A 312 -35.88 20.44 2.92
CA ASN A 312 -36.84 20.93 3.90
C ASN A 312 -36.45 20.54 5.33
N GLU A 313 -36.02 19.30 5.54
CA GLU A 313 -35.51 18.82 6.84
C GLU A 313 -34.28 19.61 7.31
N CYS A 314 -33.36 19.95 6.41
CA CYS A 314 -32.18 20.76 6.74
C CYS A 314 -32.56 22.21 7.11
N LEU A 315 -33.51 22.81 6.40
CA LEU A 315 -34.03 24.14 6.74
C LEU A 315 -34.70 24.15 8.12
N LEU A 316 -35.48 23.11 8.41
CA LEU A 316 -36.14 22.92 9.70
C LEU A 316 -35.12 22.75 10.83
N LEU A 317 -34.05 21.99 10.60
CA LEU A 317 -32.96 21.79 11.56
C LEU A 317 -32.35 23.14 11.99
N MET A 318 -32.06 24.03 11.03
CA MET A 318 -31.46 25.34 11.31
C MET A 318 -32.36 26.23 12.19
N GLN A 319 -33.68 26.11 12.06
CA GLN A 319 -34.63 26.87 12.89
C GLN A 319 -34.66 26.37 14.35
N HIS A 320 -34.39 25.09 14.57
CA HIS A 320 -34.51 24.42 15.87
C HIS A 320 -33.20 24.38 16.69
N GLN A 321 -32.13 25.05 16.25
CA GLN A 321 -30.79 25.00 16.86
C GLN A 321 -30.39 26.22 17.69
N LYS A 322 -31.34 27.07 18.06
CA LYS A 322 -31.08 28.22 18.95
C LYS A 322 -30.94 27.77 20.42
N GLY A 323 -29.79 27.21 20.78
CA GLY A 323 -29.47 26.85 22.18
C GLY A 323 -28.01 26.44 22.37
N ASN A 324 -27.48 26.66 23.58
CA ASN A 324 -26.13 26.23 23.96
C ASN A 324 -26.05 24.70 23.91
N GLN A 325 -25.28 24.17 22.98
CA GLN A 325 -25.08 22.73 22.85
C GLN A 325 -23.96 22.31 23.79
N GLU A 326 -24.33 21.63 24.88
CA GLU A 326 -23.37 20.94 25.75
C GLU A 326 -22.48 19.99 24.93
N GLU A 327 -21.23 19.82 25.36
CA GLU A 327 -20.32 18.86 24.71
C GLU A 327 -20.77 17.43 24.98
N GLN A 328 -21.47 16.85 23.99
CA GLN A 328 -21.95 15.48 23.98
C GLN A 328 -21.27 14.68 22.87
N ARG A 329 -21.25 13.35 23.00
CA ARG A 329 -20.82 12.48 21.90
C ARG A 329 -21.70 12.71 20.68
N ILE A 330 -21.10 12.68 19.50
CA ILE A 330 -21.77 13.03 18.24
C ILE A 330 -23.00 12.15 17.95
N GLU A 331 -22.93 10.87 18.31
CA GLU A 331 -24.03 9.91 18.15
C GLU A 331 -25.20 10.22 19.07
N THR A 332 -24.91 10.65 20.30
CA THR A 332 -25.93 11.06 21.28
C THR A 332 -26.65 12.32 20.83
N TYR A 333 -25.88 13.32 20.36
CA TYR A 333 -26.42 14.55 19.80
C TYR A 333 -27.42 14.26 18.67
N TRP A 334 -26.98 13.54 17.65
CA TRP A 334 -27.81 13.22 16.49
C TRP A 334 -28.97 12.29 16.85
N GLY A 335 -28.75 11.32 17.75
CA GLY A 335 -29.81 10.46 18.28
C GLY A 335 -30.94 11.23 18.97
N ASN A 336 -30.62 12.33 19.67
CA ASN A 336 -31.63 13.19 20.29
C ASN A 336 -32.40 14.02 19.25
N ILE A 337 -31.74 14.47 18.17
CA ILE A 337 -32.41 15.14 17.05
C ILE A 337 -33.39 14.20 16.36
N PHE A 338 -33.00 12.96 16.08
CA PHE A 338 -33.84 11.99 15.35
C PHE A 338 -35.02 11.45 16.16
N LYS A 339 -35.03 11.62 17.48
CA LYS A 339 -36.18 11.30 18.34
C LYS A 339 -37.31 12.34 18.25
N ARG A 340 -37.05 13.52 17.67
CA ARG A 340 -38.06 14.58 17.57
C ARG A 340 -39.13 14.21 16.55
N THR A 341 -40.38 14.41 16.94
CA THR A 341 -41.57 14.18 16.12
C THR A 341 -42.39 15.45 16.02
N PHE A 342 -43.14 15.60 14.94
CA PHE A 342 -44.22 16.57 14.88
C PHE A 342 -45.34 16.14 15.84
N ASP A 343 -46.29 17.04 16.09
CA ASP A 343 -47.44 16.79 16.99
C ASP A 343 -48.32 15.62 16.51
N ASN A 344 -48.31 15.32 15.20
CA ASN A 344 -49.00 14.19 14.60
C ASN A 344 -48.27 12.83 14.79
N GLY A 345 -47.12 12.82 15.47
CA GLY A 345 -46.31 11.63 15.72
C GLY A 345 -45.36 11.24 14.59
N GLU A 346 -45.35 11.93 13.45
CA GLU A 346 -44.41 11.69 12.36
C GLU A 346 -43.00 12.16 12.72
N LYS A 347 -41.98 11.45 12.23
CA LYS A 347 -40.59 11.84 12.43
C LYS A 347 -40.29 13.17 11.73
N MET A 348 -39.60 14.07 12.42
CA MET A 348 -39.22 15.37 11.84
C MET A 348 -38.09 15.29 10.82
N PHE A 349 -37.21 14.27 10.93
CA PHE A 349 -35.94 14.21 10.18
C PHE A 349 -35.65 12.83 9.55
N PRO A 350 -36.59 12.20 8.81
CA PRO A 350 -36.40 10.84 8.29
C PRO A 350 -35.26 10.69 7.26
N ASN A 351 -35.10 11.63 6.31
CA ASN A 351 -34.01 11.56 5.31
C ASN A 351 -32.68 11.90 5.97
N LEU A 352 -32.65 12.95 6.79
CA LEU A 352 -31.46 13.40 7.50
C LEU A 352 -30.96 12.33 8.48
N GLU A 353 -31.85 11.63 9.19
CA GLU A 353 -31.50 10.48 10.03
C GLU A 353 -30.74 9.41 9.22
N HIS A 354 -31.24 9.09 8.02
CA HIS A 354 -30.61 8.08 7.17
C HIS A 354 -29.23 8.51 6.67
N ILE A 355 -29.12 9.75 6.18
CA ILE A 355 -27.87 10.31 5.64
C ILE A 355 -26.81 10.50 6.73
N VAL A 356 -27.18 11.04 7.88
CA VAL A 356 -26.23 11.25 8.99
C VAL A 356 -25.75 9.93 9.57
N LYS A 357 -26.64 8.93 9.76
CA LYS A 357 -26.21 7.60 10.21
C LYS A 357 -25.24 6.96 9.25
N ALA A 358 -25.50 7.07 7.94
CA ALA A 358 -24.56 6.60 6.93
C ALA A 358 -23.22 7.37 7.03
N ALA A 359 -23.26 8.69 7.08
CA ALA A 359 -22.06 9.51 7.16
C ALA A 359 -21.20 9.21 8.41
N LEU A 360 -21.81 9.06 9.59
CA LEU A 360 -21.11 8.73 10.84
C LEU A 360 -20.62 7.27 10.88
N ALA A 361 -21.16 6.38 10.04
CA ALA A 361 -20.68 5.01 9.89
C ALA A 361 -19.43 4.89 9.00
N LEU A 362 -18.99 5.98 8.36
CA LEU A 362 -17.72 6.01 7.64
C LEU A 362 -16.55 5.85 8.63
N SER A 363 -15.64 4.93 8.33
CA SER A 363 -14.40 4.74 9.09
C SER A 363 -13.43 5.93 8.94
N HIS A 364 -13.13 6.65 10.03
CA HIS A 364 -12.16 7.76 10.01
C HIS A 364 -10.69 7.33 10.04
N GLY A 365 -10.42 6.02 10.02
CA GLY A 365 -9.07 5.46 10.02
C GLY A 365 -9.04 3.99 10.43
N ASN A 366 -7.84 3.42 10.48
CA ASN A 366 -7.63 1.99 10.72
C ASN A 366 -7.52 1.62 12.19
N ALA A 367 -7.76 2.55 13.12
CA ALA A 367 -7.62 2.28 14.56
C ALA A 367 -8.51 1.12 15.02
N ASP A 368 -9.73 0.98 14.49
CA ASP A 368 -10.60 -0.16 14.77
C ASP A 368 -10.03 -1.48 14.27
N VAL A 369 -9.42 -1.47 13.09
CA VAL A 369 -8.77 -2.65 12.50
C VAL A 369 -7.55 -3.06 13.33
N GLU A 370 -6.72 -2.09 13.75
CA GLU A 370 -5.56 -2.34 14.62
C GLU A 370 -5.95 -2.85 16.01
N ARG A 371 -7.06 -2.34 16.59
CA ARG A 371 -7.67 -2.90 17.81
C ARG A 371 -8.13 -4.33 17.58
N GLY A 372 -8.73 -4.61 16.42
CA GLY A 372 -9.12 -5.95 15.98
C GLY A 372 -7.92 -6.90 15.96
N PHE A 373 -6.83 -6.52 15.29
CA PHE A 373 -5.58 -7.30 15.26
C PHE A 373 -4.99 -7.52 16.65
N SER A 374 -5.01 -6.50 17.51
CA SER A 374 -4.57 -6.61 18.90
C SER A 374 -5.43 -7.61 19.68
N CYS A 375 -6.75 -7.62 19.44
CA CYS A 375 -7.64 -8.61 20.03
C CYS A 375 -7.37 -10.02 19.52
N SER A 376 -7.11 -10.18 18.21
CA SER A 376 -6.73 -11.45 17.61
C SER A 376 -5.41 -11.96 18.19
N GLY A 377 -4.40 -11.11 18.32
CA GLY A 377 -3.09 -11.47 18.89
C GLY A 377 -3.18 -11.93 20.36
N ARG A 378 -4.10 -11.38 21.15
CA ARG A 378 -4.36 -11.87 22.51
C ARG A 378 -5.03 -13.25 22.56
N ILE A 379 -5.70 -13.66 21.48
CA ILE A 379 -6.35 -14.98 21.36
C ILE A 379 -5.37 -16.01 20.77
N LEU A 380 -4.57 -15.59 19.78
CA LEU A 380 -3.50 -16.35 19.12
C LEU A 380 -2.20 -16.26 19.92
N THR A 381 -2.20 -16.77 21.14
CA THR A 381 -0.96 -16.90 21.92
C THR A 381 -0.01 -17.92 21.28
N PRO A 382 1.30 -17.93 21.61
CA PRO A 382 2.24 -18.92 21.07
C PRO A 382 1.77 -20.36 21.25
N GLU A 383 1.12 -20.67 22.38
CA GLU A 383 0.58 -21.99 22.71
C GLU A 383 -0.67 -22.34 21.86
N ARG A 384 -1.31 -21.33 21.25
CA ARG A 384 -2.52 -21.43 20.43
C ARG A 384 -2.27 -21.03 18.96
N ALA A 385 -1.00 -20.99 18.52
CA ALA A 385 -0.63 -20.53 17.19
C ALA A 385 -1.25 -21.38 16.05
N ASN A 386 -1.57 -22.66 16.31
CA ASN A 386 -2.23 -23.56 15.35
C ASN A 386 -3.77 -23.45 15.34
N MET A 387 -4.36 -22.46 16.01
CA MET A 387 -5.80 -22.25 15.99
C MET A 387 -6.28 -21.94 14.57
N CYS A 388 -7.29 -22.69 14.09
CA CYS A 388 -7.86 -22.44 12.79
C CYS A 388 -8.63 -21.10 12.76
N GLN A 389 -8.66 -20.46 11.59
CA GLN A 389 -9.34 -19.18 11.39
C GLN A 389 -10.80 -19.19 11.87
N ARG A 390 -11.55 -20.27 11.59
CA ARG A 390 -12.95 -20.41 12.02
C ARG A 390 -13.12 -20.28 13.54
N THR A 391 -12.20 -20.86 14.31
CA THR A 391 -12.24 -20.82 15.79
C THR A 391 -11.88 -19.43 16.29
N LEU A 392 -10.89 -18.78 15.65
CA LEU A 392 -10.54 -17.40 15.94
C LEU A 392 -11.72 -16.45 15.67
N ASP A 393 -12.35 -16.57 14.50
CA ASP A 393 -13.52 -15.78 14.12
C ASP A 393 -14.65 -15.97 15.13
N ALA A 394 -14.94 -17.21 15.55
CA ALA A 394 -15.94 -17.49 16.57
C ALA A 394 -15.61 -16.83 17.93
N HIS A 395 -14.35 -16.91 18.39
CA HIS A 395 -13.93 -16.23 19.62
C HIS A 395 -14.10 -14.71 19.53
N LEU A 396 -13.71 -14.12 18.39
CA LEU A 396 -13.85 -12.68 18.16
C LEU A 396 -15.33 -12.25 18.11
N THR A 397 -16.19 -13.03 17.45
CA THR A 397 -17.64 -12.77 17.40
C THR A 397 -18.26 -12.84 18.79
N VAL A 398 -17.98 -13.89 19.57
CA VAL A 398 -18.51 -14.04 20.93
C VAL A 398 -18.02 -12.91 21.83
N LYS A 399 -16.72 -12.60 21.78
CA LYS A 399 -16.14 -11.49 22.55
C LYS A 399 -16.77 -10.14 22.19
N SER A 400 -16.98 -9.88 20.91
CA SER A 400 -17.64 -8.66 20.42
C SER A 400 -19.08 -8.56 20.90
N ALA A 401 -19.85 -9.66 20.78
CA ALA A 401 -21.23 -9.71 21.24
C ALA A 401 -21.32 -9.49 22.77
N LEU A 402 -20.45 -10.13 23.56
CA LEU A 402 -20.39 -9.92 25.00
C LEU A 402 -20.11 -8.46 25.36
N LYS A 403 -19.11 -7.83 24.72
CA LYS A 403 -18.78 -6.42 24.97
C LYS A 403 -19.94 -5.50 24.60
N ASN A 404 -20.50 -5.65 23.41
CA ASN A 404 -21.39 -4.65 22.80
C ASN A 404 -22.87 -4.85 23.12
N MET A 405 -23.33 -6.08 23.33
CA MET A 405 -24.75 -6.37 23.59
C MET A 405 -25.03 -6.61 25.08
N TYR A 406 -24.02 -7.04 25.83
CA TYR A 406 -24.20 -7.49 27.22
C TYR A 406 -23.25 -6.80 28.20
N GLU A 407 -22.50 -5.76 27.80
CA GLU A 407 -21.56 -5.03 28.67
C GLU A 407 -20.55 -5.96 29.40
N ASN A 408 -20.14 -7.05 28.75
CA ASN A 408 -19.33 -8.13 29.32
C ASN A 408 -19.97 -8.90 30.49
N LYS A 409 -21.27 -8.73 30.74
CA LYS A 409 -22.02 -9.45 31.78
C LYS A 409 -22.58 -10.75 31.21
N ILE A 410 -21.89 -11.86 31.49
CA ILE A 410 -22.26 -13.19 30.97
C ILE A 410 -23.66 -13.63 31.41
N HIS A 411 -24.09 -13.27 32.63
CA HIS A 411 -25.41 -13.64 33.15
C HIS A 411 -26.57 -12.97 32.39
N LEU A 412 -26.31 -11.95 31.55
CA LEU A 412 -27.31 -11.33 30.69
C LEU A 412 -27.48 -12.05 29.35
N VAL A 413 -26.62 -13.03 29.03
CA VAL A 413 -26.72 -13.78 27.78
C VAL A 413 -27.89 -14.76 27.88
N PRO A 414 -28.95 -14.61 27.05
CA PRO A 414 -30.11 -15.47 27.14
C PRO A 414 -29.79 -16.89 26.68
N LEU A 415 -30.15 -17.88 27.50
CA LEU A 415 -30.08 -19.30 27.15
C LEU A 415 -31.30 -19.69 26.31
N THR A 416 -31.31 -19.25 25.05
CA THR A 416 -32.41 -19.57 24.14
C THR A 416 -32.47 -21.07 23.83
N PRO A 417 -33.66 -21.64 23.53
CA PRO A 417 -33.79 -23.03 23.08
C PRO A 417 -32.89 -23.37 21.89
N GLU A 418 -32.69 -22.40 20.99
CA GLU A 418 -31.80 -22.54 19.85
C GLU A 418 -30.33 -22.65 20.27
N LEU A 419 -29.86 -21.79 21.19
CA LEU A 419 -28.49 -21.87 21.72
C LEU A 419 -28.24 -23.21 22.41
N MET A 420 -29.20 -23.70 23.21
CA MET A 420 -29.11 -25.02 23.86
C MET A 420 -29.05 -26.16 22.83
N LYS A 421 -29.84 -26.09 21.76
CA LYS A 421 -29.78 -27.06 20.64
C LYS A 421 -28.43 -27.02 19.92
N LEU A 422 -27.88 -25.83 19.69
CA LEU A 422 -26.55 -25.65 19.08
C LEU A 422 -25.45 -26.26 19.95
N ALA A 423 -25.51 -26.04 21.27
CA ALA A 423 -24.56 -26.63 22.22
C ALA A 423 -24.63 -28.16 22.23
N ARG A 424 -25.83 -28.74 22.32
CA ARG A 424 -26.04 -30.20 22.32
C ARG A 424 -25.56 -30.87 21.01
N THR A 425 -25.68 -30.17 19.88
CA THR A 425 -25.28 -30.69 18.56
C THR A 425 -23.87 -30.29 18.12
N ALA A 426 -23.11 -29.57 18.96
CA ALA A 426 -21.80 -29.02 18.60
C ALA A 426 -20.80 -30.10 18.15
N TYR A 427 -20.73 -31.23 18.87
CA TYR A 427 -19.83 -32.34 18.53
C TYR A 427 -20.18 -32.99 17.18
N ILE A 428 -21.47 -33.23 16.94
CA ILE A 428 -21.94 -33.82 15.67
C ILE A 428 -21.62 -32.88 14.49
N ARG A 429 -21.88 -31.59 14.65
CA ARG A 429 -21.55 -30.57 13.64
C ARG A 429 -20.06 -30.47 13.38
N TYR A 430 -19.23 -30.60 14.43
CA TYR A 430 -17.78 -30.65 14.30
C TYR A 430 -17.34 -31.88 13.49
N LYS A 431 -17.85 -33.06 13.81
CA LYS A 431 -17.54 -34.30 13.07
C LYS A 431 -17.93 -34.20 11.60
N THR A 432 -19.14 -33.73 11.31
CA THR A 432 -19.64 -33.50 9.95
C THR A 432 -18.71 -32.55 9.18
N TYR A 433 -18.31 -31.44 9.81
CA TYR A 433 -17.38 -30.50 9.21
C TYR A 433 -16.01 -31.14 8.92
N CYS A 434 -15.47 -31.96 9.83
CA CYS A 434 -14.21 -32.67 9.60
C CYS A 434 -14.30 -33.62 8.39
N GLU A 435 -15.42 -34.32 8.23
CA GLU A 435 -15.68 -35.18 7.06
C GLU A 435 -15.74 -34.36 5.77
N GLU A 436 -16.47 -33.23 5.77
CA GLU A 436 -16.50 -32.31 4.62
C GLU A 436 -15.12 -31.73 4.27
N GLN A 437 -14.29 -31.40 5.27
CA GLN A 437 -12.93 -30.91 5.01
C GLN A 437 -12.05 -31.98 4.37
N LYS A 438 -12.13 -33.24 4.84
CA LYS A 438 -11.41 -34.36 4.22
C LYS A 438 -11.80 -34.54 2.76
N GLN A 439 -13.10 -34.53 2.46
CA GLN A 439 -13.60 -34.62 1.08
C GLN A 439 -13.10 -33.45 0.22
N LYS A 440 -13.14 -32.21 0.75
CA LYS A 440 -12.61 -31.03 0.04
C LYS A 440 -11.11 -31.13 -0.23
N GLU A 441 -10.33 -31.67 0.71
CA GLU A 441 -8.89 -31.90 0.50
C GLU A 441 -8.62 -32.98 -0.54
N GLU A 442 -9.39 -34.06 -0.57
CA GLU A 442 -9.30 -35.10 -1.59
C GLU A 442 -9.62 -34.54 -2.99
N ILE A 443 -10.71 -33.78 -3.12
CA ILE A 443 -11.08 -33.10 -4.37
C ILE A 443 -9.95 -32.16 -4.82
N LYS A 444 -9.42 -31.32 -3.92
CA LYS A 444 -8.30 -30.43 -4.23
C LYS A 444 -7.04 -31.18 -4.69
N LYS A 445 -6.73 -32.32 -4.07
CA LYS A 445 -5.59 -33.17 -4.48
C LYS A 445 -5.81 -33.73 -5.89
N LEU A 446 -7.03 -34.18 -6.21
CA LEU A 446 -7.38 -34.67 -7.54
C LEU A 446 -7.32 -33.55 -8.60
N GLU A 447 -7.87 -32.38 -8.29
CA GLU A 447 -7.80 -31.20 -9.17
C GLU A 447 -6.36 -30.74 -9.42
N LYS A 448 -5.52 -30.74 -8.38
CA LYS A 448 -4.10 -30.42 -8.51
C LYS A 448 -3.39 -31.40 -9.44
N LYS A 449 -3.59 -32.70 -9.25
CA LYS A 449 -3.02 -33.74 -10.13
C LYS A 449 -3.47 -33.56 -11.58
N ARG A 450 -4.76 -33.30 -11.80
CA ARG A 450 -5.32 -33.04 -13.15
C ARG A 450 -4.70 -31.80 -13.79
N ASN A 451 -4.53 -30.71 -13.04
CA ASN A 451 -3.90 -29.49 -13.55
C ASN A 451 -2.42 -29.70 -13.88
N GLU A 452 -1.68 -30.44 -13.05
CA GLU A 452 -0.28 -30.81 -13.32
C GLU A 452 -0.13 -31.72 -14.54
N GLU A 453 -1.11 -32.59 -14.82
CA GLU A 453 -1.17 -33.41 -16.03
C GLU A 453 -1.47 -32.55 -17.27
N LEU A 454 -2.47 -31.68 -17.22
CA LEU A 454 -2.79 -30.73 -18.28
C LEU A 454 -1.61 -29.81 -18.61
N ASP A 455 -0.88 -29.34 -17.61
CA ASP A 455 0.32 -28.51 -17.83
C ASP A 455 1.47 -29.30 -18.46
N ARG A 456 1.62 -30.59 -18.12
CA ARG A 456 2.57 -31.48 -18.80
C ARG A 456 2.19 -31.70 -20.26
N GLU A 457 0.93 -31.99 -20.54
CA GLU A 457 0.43 -32.14 -21.92
C GLU A 457 0.62 -30.87 -22.75
N LYS A 458 0.31 -29.69 -22.19
CA LYS A 458 0.53 -28.39 -22.85
C LYS A 458 2.01 -28.16 -23.17
N LYS A 459 2.91 -28.48 -22.23
CA LYS A 459 4.36 -28.35 -22.45
C LYS A 459 4.84 -29.29 -23.56
N GLU A 460 4.39 -30.54 -23.56
CA GLU A 460 4.76 -31.50 -24.59
C GLU A 460 4.23 -31.08 -25.97
N LEU A 461 2.99 -30.59 -26.03
CA LEU A 461 2.39 -30.10 -27.27
C LEU A 461 3.14 -28.87 -27.80
N LYS A 462 3.52 -27.93 -26.92
CA LYS A 462 4.33 -26.77 -27.28
C LYS A 462 5.71 -27.17 -27.81
N ARG A 463 6.36 -28.17 -27.19
CA ARG A 463 7.64 -28.70 -27.66
C ARG A 463 7.52 -29.31 -29.07
N LYS A 464 6.53 -30.17 -29.28
CA LYS A 464 6.25 -30.78 -30.60
C LYS A 464 5.93 -29.73 -31.67
N TYR A 465 5.21 -28.68 -31.30
CA TYR A 465 4.93 -27.55 -32.18
C TYR A 465 6.22 -26.83 -32.60
N GLU A 466 7.08 -26.48 -31.64
CA GLU A 466 8.34 -25.77 -31.92
C GLU A 466 9.28 -26.63 -32.78
N GLU A 467 9.44 -27.92 -32.43
CA GLU A 467 10.23 -28.88 -33.24
C GLU A 467 9.73 -28.94 -34.69
N THR A 468 8.40 -28.99 -34.90
CA THR A 468 7.82 -29.03 -36.25
C THR A 468 8.02 -27.70 -36.98
N LYS A 469 7.91 -26.57 -36.27
CA LYS A 469 8.10 -25.24 -36.82
C LYS A 469 9.55 -25.03 -37.30
N THR A 470 10.54 -25.42 -36.49
CA THR A 470 11.96 -25.34 -36.88
C THR A 470 12.24 -26.14 -38.15
N ILE A 471 11.72 -27.38 -38.26
CA ILE A 471 11.88 -28.21 -39.48
C ILE A 471 11.29 -27.50 -40.71
N ILE A 472 10.15 -26.82 -40.57
CA ILE A 472 9.53 -26.07 -41.67
C ILE A 472 10.41 -24.86 -42.05
N GLU A 473 10.88 -24.09 -41.08
CA GLU A 473 11.73 -22.90 -41.30
C GLU A 473 13.08 -23.25 -41.95
N GLU A 474 13.73 -24.33 -41.50
CA GLU A 474 14.97 -24.85 -42.09
C GLU A 474 14.74 -25.34 -43.53
N GLY A 475 13.66 -26.08 -43.75
CA GLY A 475 13.28 -26.55 -45.09
C GLY A 475 12.98 -25.41 -46.06
N GLU A 476 12.22 -24.40 -45.64
CA GLU A 476 11.92 -23.20 -46.44
C GLU A 476 13.18 -22.39 -46.77
N THR A 477 14.08 -22.26 -45.80
CA THR A 477 15.37 -21.57 -46.01
C THR A 477 16.22 -22.30 -47.04
N THR A 478 16.23 -23.63 -46.98
CA THR A 478 16.98 -24.48 -47.92
C THR A 478 16.39 -24.39 -49.32
N LEU A 479 15.06 -24.47 -49.44
CA LEU A 479 14.34 -24.29 -50.71
C LEU A 479 14.63 -22.92 -51.34
N LYS A 480 14.67 -21.86 -50.52
CA LYS A 480 14.98 -20.52 -51.02
C LYS A 480 16.40 -20.43 -51.60
N LYS A 481 17.37 -21.09 -50.97
CA LYS A 481 18.75 -21.15 -51.49
C LYS A 481 18.82 -21.91 -52.82
N ILE A 482 18.22 -23.11 -52.87
CA ILE A 482 18.19 -23.93 -54.09
C ILE A 482 17.55 -23.16 -55.24
N ARG A 483 16.39 -22.51 -55.01
CA ARG A 483 15.72 -21.70 -56.05
C ARG A 483 16.54 -20.53 -56.55
N GLU A 484 17.31 -19.88 -55.68
CA GLU A 484 18.19 -18.77 -56.09
C GLU A 484 19.38 -19.29 -56.90
N GLU A 485 19.98 -20.42 -56.49
CA GLU A 485 21.04 -21.09 -57.24
C GLU A 485 20.55 -21.55 -58.61
N GLU A 486 19.37 -22.15 -58.70
CA GLU A 486 18.74 -22.54 -59.97
C GLU A 486 18.51 -21.33 -60.88
N LYS A 487 18.02 -20.21 -60.33
CA LYS A 487 17.83 -18.98 -61.10
C LYS A 487 19.15 -18.46 -61.66
N ILE A 488 20.19 -18.40 -60.85
CA ILE A 488 21.54 -17.96 -61.28
C ILE A 488 22.08 -18.91 -62.36
N LYS A 489 21.91 -20.23 -62.19
CA LYS A 489 22.31 -21.23 -63.19
C LYS A 489 21.54 -21.05 -64.50
N ARG A 490 20.22 -20.88 -64.46
CA ARG A 490 19.40 -20.59 -65.65
C ARG A 490 19.87 -19.35 -66.39
N GLU A 491 20.09 -18.25 -65.66
CA GLU A 491 20.61 -17.01 -66.26
C GLU A 491 22.01 -17.21 -66.89
N THR A 492 22.85 -18.02 -66.26
CA THR A 492 24.18 -18.39 -66.79
C THR A 492 24.06 -19.22 -68.07
N ILE A 493 23.22 -20.25 -68.06
CA ILE A 493 22.92 -21.09 -69.22
C ILE A 493 22.39 -20.24 -70.38
N ASP A 494 21.44 -19.34 -70.12
CA ASP A 494 20.85 -18.46 -71.15
C ASP A 494 21.90 -17.52 -71.76
N ARG A 495 22.81 -16.97 -70.95
CA ARG A 495 23.95 -16.17 -71.44
C ARG A 495 24.89 -16.98 -72.30
N LEU A 496 25.25 -18.19 -71.87
CA LEU A 496 26.12 -19.10 -72.63
C LEU A 496 25.48 -19.44 -73.99
N ILE A 497 24.19 -19.75 -74.02
CA ILE A 497 23.43 -20.01 -75.26
C ILE A 497 23.43 -18.77 -76.16
N LYS A 498 23.14 -17.58 -75.61
CA LYS A 498 23.10 -16.33 -76.38
C LYS A 498 24.48 -16.00 -76.99
N ASN A 499 25.55 -16.16 -76.20
CA ASN A 499 26.92 -15.94 -76.66
C ASN A 499 27.32 -16.97 -77.72
N ALA A 500 27.07 -18.25 -77.49
CA ALA A 500 27.34 -19.31 -78.46
C ALA A 500 26.60 -19.05 -79.79
N ASN A 501 25.33 -18.65 -79.73
CA ASN A 501 24.54 -18.32 -80.91
C ASN A 501 25.05 -17.06 -81.65
N ALA A 502 25.53 -16.05 -80.93
CA ALA A 502 26.14 -14.86 -81.54
C ALA A 502 27.48 -15.21 -82.22
N MET A 503 28.34 -15.99 -81.57
CA MET A 503 29.60 -16.47 -82.12
C MET A 503 29.40 -17.39 -83.33
N LEU A 504 28.41 -18.28 -83.29
CA LEU A 504 28.00 -19.08 -84.44
C LEU A 504 27.55 -18.21 -85.62
N LYS A 505 26.66 -17.24 -85.38
CA LYS A 505 26.18 -16.32 -86.44
C LYS A 505 27.30 -15.46 -87.03
N GLY A 506 28.22 -14.96 -86.21
CA GLY A 506 29.39 -14.19 -86.64
C GLY A 506 30.39 -15.04 -87.42
N GLY A 507 30.82 -16.17 -86.84
CA GLY A 507 31.78 -17.09 -87.46
C GLY A 507 31.29 -17.67 -88.79
N ILE A 508 29.99 -17.95 -88.93
CA ILE A 508 29.41 -18.39 -90.22
C ILE A 508 29.44 -17.27 -91.27
N LYS A 509 29.15 -16.01 -90.88
CA LYS A 509 29.20 -14.86 -91.80
C LYS A 509 30.61 -14.52 -92.25
N GLU A 510 31.58 -14.61 -91.35
CA GLU A 510 32.98 -14.23 -91.59
C GLU A 510 33.87 -15.41 -92.05
N LYS A 511 33.30 -16.63 -92.15
CA LYS A 511 34.01 -17.89 -92.41
C LYS A 511 35.15 -18.20 -91.41
N ASP A 512 35.03 -17.70 -90.18
CA ASP A 512 35.96 -17.98 -89.10
C ASP A 512 35.59 -19.29 -88.38
N MET A 513 36.30 -20.36 -88.72
CA MET A 513 36.14 -21.68 -88.10
C MET A 513 36.55 -21.73 -86.62
N VAL A 514 37.37 -20.79 -86.15
CA VAL A 514 37.78 -20.73 -84.73
C VAL A 514 36.58 -20.33 -83.87
N SER A 515 35.84 -19.30 -84.29
CA SER A 515 34.60 -18.87 -83.62
C SER A 515 33.51 -19.95 -83.60
N VAL A 516 33.38 -20.75 -84.67
CA VAL A 516 32.43 -21.87 -84.73
C VAL A 516 32.79 -22.99 -83.74
N ASN A 517 34.08 -23.33 -83.62
CA ASN A 517 34.54 -24.34 -82.67
C ASN A 517 34.42 -23.86 -81.21
N MET A 518 34.68 -22.58 -80.93
CA MET A 518 34.44 -22.00 -79.60
C MET A 518 32.95 -22.05 -79.21
N ALA A 519 32.05 -21.75 -80.16
CA ALA A 519 30.62 -21.85 -79.92
C ALA A 519 30.15 -23.29 -79.65
N LYS A 520 30.74 -24.30 -80.33
CA LYS A 520 30.48 -25.72 -80.05
C LYS A 520 30.89 -26.10 -78.62
N SER A 521 32.07 -25.67 -78.16
CA SER A 521 32.53 -25.93 -76.79
C SER A 521 31.65 -25.25 -75.73
N LEU A 522 31.15 -24.03 -76.00
CA LEU A 522 30.17 -23.37 -75.14
C LEU A 522 28.84 -24.15 -75.06
N LEU A 523 28.37 -24.71 -76.18
CA LEU A 523 27.16 -25.55 -76.19
C LEU A 523 27.36 -26.89 -75.47
N GLU A 524 28.53 -27.51 -75.56
CA GLU A 524 28.86 -28.71 -74.78
C GLU A 524 28.86 -28.41 -73.27
N THR A 525 29.35 -27.23 -72.87
CA THR A 525 29.28 -26.75 -71.48
C THR A 525 27.83 -26.56 -71.04
N VAL A 526 26.97 -25.98 -71.90
CA VAL A 526 25.52 -25.84 -71.65
C VAL A 526 24.84 -27.18 -71.41
N VAL A 527 25.18 -28.23 -72.16
CA VAL A 527 24.60 -29.57 -71.96
C VAL A 527 24.96 -30.14 -70.59
N LYS A 528 26.20 -29.92 -70.12
CA LYS A 528 26.62 -30.34 -68.78
C LYS A 528 25.87 -29.57 -67.68
N GLU A 529 25.81 -28.25 -67.79
CA GLU A 529 25.11 -27.38 -66.83
C GLU A 529 23.60 -27.70 -66.75
N ARG A 530 22.96 -28.03 -67.88
CA ARG A 530 21.57 -28.50 -67.93
C ARG A 530 21.33 -29.78 -67.14
N LYS A 531 22.27 -30.72 -67.19
CA LYS A 531 22.18 -31.97 -66.43
C LYS A 531 22.28 -31.72 -64.92
N GLU A 532 23.19 -30.84 -64.51
CA GLU A 532 23.32 -30.44 -63.10
C GLU A 532 22.10 -29.62 -62.61
N GLU A 533 21.46 -28.84 -63.48
CA GLU A 533 20.19 -28.17 -63.21
C GLU A 533 19.06 -29.18 -62.94
N GLU A 534 18.94 -30.24 -63.74
CA GLU A 534 17.94 -31.30 -63.53
C GLU A 534 18.11 -32.03 -62.19
N GLU A 535 19.35 -32.28 -61.77
CA GLU A 535 19.65 -32.89 -60.47
C GLU A 535 19.24 -31.98 -59.29
N GLN A 536 19.44 -30.66 -59.42
CA GLN A 536 19.00 -29.68 -58.42
C GLN A 536 17.47 -29.59 -58.31
N ILE A 537 16.76 -29.60 -59.44
CA ILE A 537 15.29 -29.59 -59.45
C ILE A 537 14.72 -30.81 -58.73
N GLN A 538 15.32 -32.00 -58.92
CA GLN A 538 14.91 -33.20 -58.21
C GLN A 538 15.12 -33.11 -56.69
N GLU A 539 16.18 -32.44 -56.25
CA GLU A 539 16.45 -32.22 -54.83
C GLU A 539 15.49 -31.17 -54.24
N GLU A 540 15.18 -30.10 -54.98
CA GLU A 540 14.14 -29.13 -54.61
C GLU A 540 12.80 -29.83 -54.36
N GLU A 541 12.35 -30.68 -55.29
CA GLU A 541 11.08 -31.39 -55.18
C GLU A 541 11.01 -32.30 -53.95
N LYS A 542 12.12 -32.96 -53.58
CA LYS A 542 12.18 -33.81 -52.39
C LYS A 542 12.00 -32.99 -51.12
N ILE A 543 12.73 -31.89 -51.00
CA ILE A 543 12.66 -31.01 -49.81
C ILE A 543 11.28 -30.36 -49.72
N GLN A 544 10.72 -29.92 -50.85
CA GLN A 544 9.37 -29.35 -50.94
C GLN A 544 8.31 -30.36 -50.44
N LYS A 545 8.40 -31.63 -50.85
CA LYS A 545 7.50 -32.70 -50.36
C LYS A 545 7.61 -32.90 -48.84
N ILE A 546 8.80 -32.80 -48.26
CA ILE A 546 9.00 -32.92 -46.80
C ILE A 546 8.34 -31.75 -46.07
N VAL A 547 8.58 -30.52 -46.52
CA VAL A 547 8.01 -29.28 -45.95
C VAL A 547 6.48 -29.33 -46.01
N ASP A 548 5.92 -29.68 -47.16
CA ASP A 548 4.46 -29.73 -47.34
C ASP A 548 3.80 -30.82 -46.50
N LYS A 549 4.46 -31.98 -46.36
CA LYS A 549 3.99 -33.04 -45.47
C LYS A 549 3.95 -32.57 -44.01
N LYS A 550 4.97 -31.84 -43.56
CA LYS A 550 5.04 -31.29 -42.18
C LYS A 550 4.02 -30.18 -41.95
N LYS A 551 3.83 -29.26 -42.91
CA LYS A 551 2.78 -28.24 -42.87
C LYS A 551 1.38 -28.86 -42.79
N LYS A 552 1.11 -29.86 -43.63
CA LYS A 552 -0.18 -30.57 -43.63
C LYS A 552 -0.43 -31.31 -42.31
N ALA A 553 0.60 -31.93 -41.73
CA ALA A 553 0.51 -32.56 -40.42
C ALA A 553 0.22 -31.55 -39.30
N LEU A 554 0.85 -30.37 -39.32
CA LEU A 554 0.61 -29.29 -38.36
C LEU A 554 -0.86 -28.80 -38.42
N ILE A 555 -1.35 -28.55 -39.64
CA ILE A 555 -2.73 -28.10 -39.90
C ILE A 555 -3.72 -29.17 -39.44
N THR A 556 -3.50 -30.43 -39.78
CA THR A 556 -4.39 -31.53 -39.41
C THR A 556 -4.46 -31.72 -37.89
N ASN A 557 -3.33 -31.56 -37.18
CA ASN A 557 -3.29 -31.64 -35.72
C ASN A 557 -3.97 -30.45 -35.05
N PHE A 558 -3.98 -29.28 -35.68
CA PHE A 558 -4.69 -28.10 -35.19
C PHE A 558 -6.22 -28.31 -35.26
N PHE A 559 -6.73 -28.80 -36.40
CA PHE A 559 -8.17 -28.98 -36.62
C PHE A 559 -8.79 -30.22 -35.94
N LYS A 560 -8.00 -31.21 -35.51
CA LYS A 560 -8.51 -32.37 -34.75
C LYS A 560 -8.76 -32.11 -33.26
N LYS A 561 -8.34 -30.96 -32.72
CA LYS A 561 -8.39 -30.65 -31.28
C LYS A 561 -9.18 -29.40 -30.89
N THR A 562 -9.65 -28.60 -31.85
CA THR A 562 -10.83 -27.72 -31.68
C THR A 562 -12.09 -28.53 -31.90
#